data_AF-T1B067-F1
#
_entry.id   AF-T1B067-F1
#
_cell.length_a   1.000
_cell.length_b   1.000
_cell.length_c   1.000
_cell.angle_alpha   90.00
_cell.angle_beta   90.00
_cell.angle_gamma   90.00
#
_symmetry.space_group_name_H-M   'P 1'
#
loop_
_entity.id
_entity.type
_entity.pdbx_description
1 polymer ?
#
loop_
_entity_poly.entity_id
_entity_poly.type
_entity_poly.pdbx_seq_one_letter_code
_entity_poly.pdbx_strand_id
1 'polypeptide(L)'
;TVRPVGEASEEKVDVRILSATHKSLAELVALGQFREDLFYRINVIELHVPALRERPEDIPDIAHAVLARLGRRLNGPTPRIADDALATLERYSYPGNVRELENVLERALTLCLGGLITAEH
;
A
#
# COMPACT_ATOMS: atom_id res chain seq x y z
N THR A 1 6.68 25.98 16.52
CA THR A 1 7.50 26.77 15.58
C THR A 1 8.51 25.84 14.94
N VAL A 2 9.06 26.24 13.80
CA VAL A 2 10.21 25.59 13.17
C VAL A 2 11.27 26.64 12.92
N ARG A 3 12.53 26.21 12.86
CA ARG A 3 13.65 27.09 12.52
C ARG A 3 14.42 26.45 11.37
N PRO A 4 14.46 27.08 10.19
CA PRO A 4 15.28 26.62 9.07
C PRO A 4 16.76 26.49 9.50
N VAL A 5 17.47 25.54 8.90
CA VAL A 5 18.89 25.34 9.19
C VAL A 5 19.67 26.54 8.69
N GLY A 6 20.45 27.17 9.58
CA GLY A 6 21.24 28.37 9.27
C GLY A 6 20.52 29.69 9.54
N GLU A 7 19.25 29.66 9.96
CA GLU A 7 18.49 30.86 10.29
C GLU A 7 18.33 31.02 11.79
N ALA A 8 18.30 32.27 12.27
CA ALA A 8 18.10 32.58 13.68
C ALA A 8 16.62 32.73 14.06
N SER A 9 15.76 33.08 13.09
CA SER A 9 14.33 33.31 13.27
C SER A 9 13.54 31.99 13.37
N GLU A 10 12.58 31.97 14.30
CA GLU A 10 11.58 30.91 14.35
C GLU A 10 10.31 31.33 13.58
N GLU A 11 9.74 30.37 12.86
CA GLU A 11 8.49 30.53 12.14
C GLU A 11 7.37 29.74 12.82
N LYS A 12 6.21 30.36 13.00
CA LYS A 12 5.01 29.68 13.49
C LYS A 12 4.42 28.84 12.36
N VAL A 13 4.14 27.57 12.66
CA VAL A 13 3.51 26.65 11.73
C VAL A 13 2.36 25.94 12.43
N ASP A 14 1.31 25.69 11.66
CA ASP A 14 0.19 24.82 12.03
C ASP A 14 0.20 23.64 11.06
N VAL A 15 0.54 22.45 11.57
CA VAL A 15 0.81 21.27 10.74
C VAL A 15 0.17 20.03 11.35
N ARG A 16 -0.34 19.17 10.48
CA ARG A 16 -0.75 17.81 10.84
C ARG A 16 0.33 16.84 10.41
N ILE A 17 0.81 16.02 11.34
CA ILE A 17 1.85 15.02 11.09
C ILE A 17 1.17 13.66 10.83
N LEU A 18 1.52 13.04 9.71
CA LEU A 18 1.23 11.63 9.42
C LEU A 18 2.56 10.92 9.20
N SER A 19 2.77 9.81 9.89
CA SER A 19 3.99 8.99 9.81
C SER A 19 3.63 7.53 9.60
N ALA A 20 4.45 6.80 8.85
CA ALA A 20 4.28 5.38 8.60
C ALA A 20 5.65 4.68 8.57
N THR A 21 5.72 3.47 9.09
CA THR A 21 6.95 2.66 9.13
C THR A 21 6.60 1.18 9.10
N HIS A 22 7.46 0.37 8.49
CA HIS A 22 7.40 -1.10 8.52
C HIS A 22 8.22 -1.69 9.68
N LYS A 23 9.02 -0.87 10.35
CA LYS A 23 9.82 -1.27 11.51
C LYS A 23 9.04 -0.99 12.80
N SER A 24 9.18 -1.88 13.77
CA SER A 24 8.70 -1.68 15.13
C SER A 24 9.44 -0.51 15.78
N LEU A 25 8.77 0.63 15.99
CA LEU A 25 9.38 1.78 16.65
C LEU A 25 9.70 1.47 18.12
N ALA A 26 8.86 0.66 18.78
CA ALA A 26 9.10 0.24 20.15
C ALA A 26 10.42 -0.54 20.30
N GLU A 27 10.72 -1.45 19.36
CA GLU A 27 12.00 -2.16 19.32
C GLU A 27 13.16 -1.20 19.05
N LEU A 28 13.00 -0.26 18.10
CA LEU A 28 14.06 0.71 17.81
C LEU A 28 14.34 1.66 18.98
N VAL A 29 13.33 2.02 19.78
CA VAL A 29 13.51 2.77 21.03
C VAL A 29 14.29 1.94 22.04
N ALA A 30 13.92 0.66 22.23
CA ALA A 30 14.65 -0.24 23.13
C ALA A 30 16.12 -0.44 22.73
N LEU A 31 16.42 -0.40 21.43
CA LEU A 31 17.77 -0.48 20.87
C LEU A 31 18.54 0.86 20.89
N GLY A 32 17.92 1.96 21.35
CA GLY A 32 18.52 3.31 21.31
C GLY A 32 18.68 3.89 19.90
N GLN A 33 18.06 3.27 18.90
CA GLN A 33 18.10 3.68 17.48
C GLN A 33 16.98 4.64 17.12
N PHE A 34 16.00 4.83 18.01
CA PHE A 34 14.93 5.80 17.85
C PHE A 34 14.70 6.59 19.14
N ARG A 35 14.38 7.87 18.97
CA ARG A 35 14.15 8.79 20.07
C ARG A 35 12.85 8.48 20.79
N GLU A 36 12.96 8.17 22.08
CA GLU A 36 11.82 7.84 22.94
C GLU A 36 10.81 9.00 23.03
N ASP A 37 11.28 10.24 23.16
CA ASP A 37 10.42 11.43 23.26
C ASP A 37 9.61 11.67 21.98
N LEU A 38 10.20 11.43 20.80
CA LEU A 38 9.49 11.49 19.53
C LEU A 38 8.48 10.35 19.39
N PHE A 39 8.84 9.14 19.80
CA PHE A 39 7.95 7.97 19.76
C PHE A 39 6.66 8.23 20.52
N TYR A 40 6.74 8.71 21.77
CA TYR A 40 5.54 9.03 22.55
C TYR A 40 4.69 10.15 21.93
N ARG A 41 5.29 11.08 21.19
CA ARG A 41 4.55 12.18 20.53
C ARG A 41 3.81 11.75 19.28
N ILE A 42 4.36 10.80 18.52
CA ILE A 42 3.75 10.34 17.26
C ILE A 42 2.86 9.12 17.46
N ASN A 43 3.11 8.31 18.51
CA ASN A 43 2.37 7.09 18.79
C ASN A 43 1.11 7.31 19.64
N VAL A 44 0.37 8.39 19.36
CA VAL A 44 -0.90 8.72 20.06
C VAL A 44 -2.07 7.95 19.45
N ILE A 45 -2.10 7.86 18.12
CA ILE A 45 -3.06 7.06 17.36
C ILE A 45 -2.25 6.18 16.42
N GLU A 46 -2.25 4.88 16.70
CA GLU A 46 -1.63 3.88 15.85
C GLU A 46 -2.69 3.22 14.97
N LEU A 47 -2.44 3.15 13.67
CA LEU A 47 -3.27 2.40 12.73
C LEU A 47 -2.44 1.26 12.14
N HIS A 48 -2.76 0.05 12.57
CA HIS A 48 -2.16 -1.15 11.99
C HIS A 48 -2.81 -1.45 10.63
N VAL A 49 -1.97 -1.56 9.60
CA VAL A 49 -2.39 -2.02 8.26
C VAL A 49 -1.90 -3.45 8.10
N PRO A 50 -2.78 -4.46 8.26
CA PRO A 50 -2.37 -5.85 8.16
C PRO A 50 -1.98 -6.21 6.73
N ALA A 51 -1.16 -7.26 6.58
CA ALA A 51 -0.73 -7.71 5.27
C ALA A 51 -1.90 -8.32 4.48
N LEU A 52 -1.78 -8.36 3.16
CA LEU A 52 -2.85 -8.85 2.28
C LEU A 52 -3.22 -10.32 2.56
N ARG A 53 -2.25 -11.15 2.95
CA ARG A 53 -2.48 -12.55 3.42
C ARG A 53 -3.38 -12.68 4.65
N GLU A 54 -3.53 -11.62 5.42
CA GLU A 54 -4.37 -11.60 6.63
C GLU A 54 -5.80 -11.14 6.32
N ARG A 55 -6.07 -10.76 5.07
CA ARG A 55 -7.34 -10.25 4.55
C ARG A 55 -7.57 -10.65 3.09
N PRO A 56 -7.51 -11.95 2.75
CA PRO A 56 -7.71 -12.40 1.38
C PRO A 56 -9.07 -11.98 0.80
N GLU A 57 -10.09 -11.80 1.63
CA GLU A 57 -11.42 -11.32 1.24
C GLU A 57 -11.42 -9.91 0.63
N ASP A 58 -10.40 -9.09 0.89
CA ASP A 58 -10.24 -7.76 0.29
C ASP A 58 -9.66 -7.83 -1.14
N ILE A 59 -9.10 -8.98 -1.54
CA ILE A 59 -8.40 -9.14 -2.82
C ILE A 59 -9.29 -8.82 -4.04
N PRO A 60 -10.55 -9.29 -4.13
CA PRO A 60 -11.42 -8.97 -5.26
C PRO A 60 -11.64 -7.47 -5.43
N ASP A 61 -11.96 -6.77 -4.33
CA ASP A 61 -12.22 -5.32 -4.35
C ASP A 61 -10.96 -4.53 -4.74
N ILE A 62 -9.80 -4.92 -4.18
CA ILE A 62 -8.52 -4.32 -4.52
C ILE A 62 -8.19 -4.58 -6.00
N ALA A 63 -8.39 -5.79 -6.50
CA ALA A 63 -8.13 -6.16 -7.88
C ALA A 63 -8.99 -5.35 -8.84
N HIS A 64 -10.29 -5.22 -8.58
CA HIS A 64 -11.19 -4.39 -9.38
C HIS A 64 -10.76 -2.92 -9.40
N ALA A 65 -10.40 -2.36 -8.24
CA ALA A 65 -9.92 -0.98 -8.14
C ALA A 65 -8.62 -0.76 -8.92
N VAL A 66 -7.68 -1.71 -8.84
CA VAL A 66 -6.42 -1.68 -9.59
C VAL A 66 -6.67 -1.79 -11.10
N LEU A 67 -7.50 -2.73 -11.56
CA LEU A 67 -7.84 -2.88 -12.98
C LEU A 67 -8.54 -1.63 -13.54
N ALA A 68 -9.44 -1.02 -12.79
CA ALA A 68 -10.07 0.26 -13.17
C ALA A 68 -9.04 1.40 -13.29
N ARG A 69 -8.00 1.41 -12.44
CA ARG A 69 -6.88 2.37 -12.55
C ARG A 69 -6.01 2.06 -13.78
N LEU A 70 -5.68 0.80 -14.04
CA LEU A 70 -4.87 0.38 -15.18
C LEU A 70 -5.57 0.66 -16.52
N GLY A 71 -6.87 0.35 -16.63
CA GLY A 71 -7.66 0.65 -17.83
C GLY A 71 -7.66 2.15 -18.17
N ARG A 72 -7.87 3.00 -17.16
CA ARG A 72 -7.76 4.46 -17.31
C ARG A 72 -6.37 4.90 -17.75
N ARG A 73 -5.31 4.34 -17.18
CA ARG A 73 -3.91 4.66 -17.53
C ARG A 73 -3.58 4.30 -18.99
N LEU A 74 -4.23 3.26 -19.52
CA LEU A 74 -4.06 2.78 -20.89
C LEU A 74 -5.06 3.41 -21.89
N ASN A 75 -5.87 4.39 -21.46
CA ASN A 75 -6.96 4.99 -22.26
C ASN A 75 -7.92 3.93 -22.85
N GLY A 76 -8.10 2.81 -22.16
CA GLY A 76 -8.94 1.69 -22.59
C GLY A 76 -10.13 1.44 -21.65
N PRO A 77 -11.02 0.51 -22.01
CA PRO A 77 -12.07 0.05 -21.11
C PRO A 77 -11.47 -0.60 -19.85
N THR A 78 -12.25 -0.64 -18.77
CA THR A 78 -11.83 -1.37 -17.56
C THR A 78 -11.77 -2.87 -17.87
N PRO A 79 -10.60 -3.52 -17.67
CA PRO A 79 -10.49 -4.96 -17.88
C PRO A 79 -11.42 -5.71 -16.92
N ARG A 80 -11.99 -6.80 -17.42
CA ARG A 80 -12.75 -7.75 -16.62
C ARG A 80 -11.82 -8.84 -16.11
N ILE A 81 -12.17 -9.41 -14.97
CA ILE A 81 -11.51 -10.56 -14.38
C ILE A 81 -12.57 -11.64 -14.15
N ALA A 82 -12.24 -12.88 -14.48
CA ALA A 82 -13.11 -14.03 -14.30
C ALA A 82 -12.96 -14.60 -12.88
N ASP A 83 -13.98 -15.33 -12.43
CA ASP A 83 -14.06 -15.87 -11.07
C ASP A 83 -12.94 -16.87 -10.76
N ASP A 84 -12.45 -17.60 -11.77
CA ASP A 84 -11.31 -18.52 -11.67
C ASP A 84 -10.00 -17.79 -11.38
N ALA A 85 -9.78 -16.64 -12.03
CA ALA A 85 -8.64 -15.77 -11.77
C ALA A 85 -8.71 -15.19 -10.36
N LEU A 86 -9.88 -14.67 -9.94
CA LEU A 86 -10.08 -14.17 -8.58
C LEU A 86 -9.79 -15.23 -7.53
N ALA A 87 -10.36 -16.43 -7.68
CA ALA A 87 -10.12 -17.55 -6.78
C ALA A 87 -8.64 -17.98 -6.74
N THR A 88 -7.90 -17.77 -7.83
CA THR A 88 -6.46 -18.03 -7.88
C THR A 88 -5.67 -16.95 -7.14
N LEU A 89 -6.01 -15.68 -7.34
CA LEU A 89 -5.40 -14.55 -6.65
C LEU A 89 -5.59 -14.68 -5.13
N GLU A 90 -6.79 -15.02 -4.67
CA GLU A 90 -7.10 -15.19 -3.23
C GLU A 90 -6.25 -16.25 -2.50
N ARG A 91 -5.73 -17.24 -3.23
CA ARG A 91 -4.92 -18.33 -2.64
C ARG A 91 -3.46 -17.97 -2.45
N TYR A 92 -3.00 -16.87 -3.03
CA TYR A 92 -1.60 -16.47 -2.95
C TYR A 92 -1.36 -15.51 -1.79
N SER A 93 -0.19 -15.63 -1.15
CA SER A 93 0.10 -14.92 0.11
C SER A 93 0.61 -13.48 -0.08
N TYR A 94 0.97 -13.08 -1.30
CA TYR A 94 1.48 -11.74 -1.63
C TYR A 94 2.51 -11.20 -0.62
N PRO A 95 3.73 -11.74 -0.54
CA PRO A 95 4.80 -11.16 0.28
C PRO A 95 5.05 -9.67 -0.02
N GLY A 96 4.80 -9.21 -1.26
CA GLY A 96 4.85 -7.80 -1.66
C GLY A 96 3.53 -7.03 -1.50
N ASN A 97 2.51 -7.64 -0.88
CA ASN A 97 1.17 -7.08 -0.64
C ASN A 97 0.53 -6.53 -1.93
N VAL A 98 -0.22 -5.43 -1.81
CA VAL A 98 -0.93 -4.77 -2.91
C VAL A 98 -0.03 -4.42 -4.10
N ARG A 99 1.26 -4.11 -3.86
CA ARG A 99 2.21 -3.84 -4.96
C ARG A 99 2.47 -5.07 -5.83
N GLU A 100 2.59 -6.23 -5.21
CA GLU A 100 2.77 -7.48 -5.95
C GLU A 100 1.49 -7.88 -6.69
N LEU A 101 0.32 -7.75 -6.04
CA LEU A 101 -0.97 -7.94 -6.69
C LEU A 101 -1.13 -7.05 -7.92
N GLU A 102 -0.79 -5.76 -7.82
CA GLU A 102 -0.82 -4.82 -8.95
C GLU A 102 0.08 -5.27 -10.10
N ASN A 103 1.32 -5.70 -9.80
CA ASN A 103 2.23 -6.21 -10.82
C ASN A 103 1.71 -7.48 -11.52
N VAL A 104 1.07 -8.38 -10.76
CA VAL A 104 0.44 -9.59 -11.32
C VAL A 104 -0.70 -9.21 -12.26
N LEU A 105 -1.58 -8.30 -11.85
CA LEU A 105 -2.70 -7.83 -12.66
C LEU A 105 -2.25 -7.08 -13.92
N GLU A 106 -1.21 -6.25 -13.81
CA GLU A 106 -0.60 -5.56 -14.96
C GLU A 106 -0.02 -6.55 -15.97
N ARG A 107 0.67 -7.60 -15.49
CA ARG A 107 1.19 -8.67 -16.36
C ARG A 107 0.06 -9.46 -17.02
N ALA A 108 -0.94 -9.88 -16.26
CA ALA A 108 -2.10 -10.62 -16.78
C ALA A 108 -2.86 -9.80 -17.84
N LEU A 109 -3.02 -8.49 -17.61
CA LEU A 109 -3.62 -7.58 -18.59
C LEU A 109 -2.80 -7.49 -19.89
N THR A 110 -1.47 -7.49 -19.78
CA THR A 110 -0.58 -7.45 -20.95
C THR A 110 -0.66 -8.73 -21.79
N LEU A 111 -0.88 -9.88 -21.13
CA LEU A 111 -1.03 -11.18 -21.78
C LEU A 111 -2.45 -11.40 -22.34
N CYS A 112 -3.45 -10.72 -21.80
CA CYS A 112 -4.84 -10.87 -22.18
C CYS A 112 -5.19 -10.08 -23.46
N LEU A 113 -5.23 -10.78 -24.59
CA LEU A 113 -5.73 -10.26 -25.87
C LEU A 113 -7.28 -10.31 -25.88
N GLY A 114 -7.94 -9.44 -25.12
CA GLY A 114 -9.41 -9.38 -25.10
C GLY A 114 -10.06 -8.72 -23.89
N GLY A 115 -9.26 -8.27 -22.91
CA GLY A 115 -9.76 -7.55 -21.73
C GLY A 115 -10.55 -8.43 -20.74
N LEU A 116 -10.45 -9.76 -20.82
CA LEU A 116 -10.94 -10.71 -19.82
C LEU A 116 -9.77 -11.55 -19.27
N ILE A 117 -9.36 -11.27 -18.03
CA ILE A 117 -8.31 -12.00 -17.33
C ILE A 117 -8.89 -13.29 -16.74
N THR A 118 -8.27 -14.43 -17.04
CA THR A 118 -8.58 -15.78 -16.52
C THR A 118 -7.39 -16.35 -15.76
N ALA A 119 -7.54 -17.49 -15.08
CA ALA A 119 -6.46 -18.10 -14.28
C ALA A 119 -5.22 -18.56 -15.09
N GLU A 120 -5.33 -18.60 -16.42
CA GLU A 120 -4.24 -19.02 -17.32
C GLU A 120 -3.27 -17.88 -17.67
N HIS A 121 -3.62 -16.63 -17.38
CA HIS A 121 -2.82 -15.43 -17.64
C HIS A 121 -1.93 -15.08 -16.43
#